data_AF-A0AA41S1B0-F1
#
_entry.id   AF-A0AA41S1B0-F1
#
_cell.length_a   1.000
_cell.length_b   1.000
_cell.length_c   1.000
_cell.angle_alpha   90.00
_cell.angle_beta   90.00
_cell.angle_gamma   90.00
#
_symmetry.space_group_name_H-M   'P 1'
#
loop_
_entity.id
_entity.type
_entity.pdbx_description
1 polymer ?
#
loop_
_entity_poly.entity_id
_entity_poly.type
_entity_poly.pdbx_seq_one_letter_code
_entity_poly.pdbx_strand_id
1 'polypeptide(L)'
;MSIAKRRSPAGFLQASHLLALLVCLSVCTKMASAWWENICFPGEVYVERNFKNSTTCDVCTNWCSSQCSSMQGSVVDNPCAVSYSYRFVNCQCCCRVPSSPPLSNPPPPKPDNFIADNDLNISTNYTWLEQCCCVTPSPPPPSPSPPPPPPPPPSPPPPPPPSPPPPSPSPPPPTPSPPPPPSPSPPPPSPPPPSPPPPPPSPSPPPPPTPLLPPPPPPSNICQSSSAQYFKLRGPCSDCQVNCKSICSGLGGSVERFKCTSGLLPILSSALCECCCTTPPPPPGIPT
;
A
#
# COMPACT_ATOMS: atom_id res chain seq x y z
N MET A 1 29.67 -63.41 35.88
CA MET A 1 28.41 -62.95 35.26
C MET A 1 28.63 -61.55 34.73
N SER A 2 28.69 -61.40 33.41
CA SER A 2 29.09 -60.15 32.74
C SER A 2 27.84 -59.42 32.24
N ILE A 3 27.57 -58.23 32.79
CA ILE A 3 26.39 -57.43 32.48
C ILE A 3 26.68 -56.56 31.24
N ALA A 4 26.05 -56.90 30.11
CA ALA A 4 26.14 -56.14 28.88
C ALA A 4 25.21 -54.91 28.93
N LYS A 5 25.79 -53.72 28.90
CA LYS A 5 25.08 -52.42 28.88
C LYS A 5 24.57 -52.12 27.47
N ARG A 6 23.25 -52.26 27.24
CA ARG A 6 22.61 -51.88 25.97
C ARG A 6 22.57 -50.36 25.83
N ARG A 7 23.20 -49.81 24.79
CA ARG A 7 23.04 -48.42 24.33
C ARG A 7 21.74 -48.31 23.54
N SER A 8 20.84 -47.43 23.96
CA SER A 8 19.64 -47.10 23.21
C SER A 8 19.99 -46.31 21.94
N PRO A 9 19.34 -46.60 20.79
CA PRO A 9 19.62 -45.91 19.54
C PRO A 9 18.98 -44.51 19.54
N ALA A 10 19.81 -43.48 19.41
CA ALA A 10 19.44 -42.07 19.38
C ALA A 10 18.77 -41.61 18.05
N GLY A 11 18.12 -42.53 17.32
CA GLY A 11 17.67 -42.28 15.93
C GLY A 11 16.19 -41.94 15.74
N PHE A 12 15.33 -42.10 16.75
CA PHE A 12 13.88 -42.05 16.53
C PHE A 12 13.24 -40.65 16.60
N LEU A 13 13.94 -39.63 17.11
CA LEU A 13 13.38 -38.27 17.21
C LEU A 13 13.43 -37.50 15.88
N GLN A 14 14.26 -37.93 14.92
CA GLN A 14 14.48 -37.16 13.69
C GLN A 14 13.36 -37.36 12.65
N ALA A 15 12.73 -38.54 12.61
CA ALA A 15 11.66 -38.85 11.65
C ALA A 15 10.35 -38.10 11.95
N SER A 16 10.01 -37.91 13.24
CA SER A 16 8.78 -37.23 13.64
C SER A 16 8.79 -35.74 13.31
N HIS A 17 9.95 -35.08 13.42
CA HIS A 17 10.08 -33.65 13.10
C HIS A 17 9.98 -33.39 11.59
N LEU A 18 10.53 -34.28 10.76
CA LEU A 18 10.42 -34.17 9.30
C LEU A 18 8.98 -34.34 8.83
N LEU A 19 8.23 -35.28 9.42
CA LEU A 19 6.81 -35.48 9.12
C LEU A 19 5.97 -34.26 9.53
N ALA A 20 6.22 -33.68 10.70
CA ALA A 20 5.54 -32.46 11.14
C ALA A 20 5.84 -31.25 10.25
N LEU A 21 7.09 -31.07 9.82
CA LEU A 21 7.48 -30.01 8.88
C LEU A 21 6.83 -30.20 7.51
N LEU A 22 6.78 -31.42 6.98
CA LEU A 22 6.13 -31.70 5.69
C LEU A 22 4.62 -31.42 5.73
N VAL A 23 3.94 -31.83 6.80
CA VAL A 23 2.52 -31.53 6.98
C VAL A 23 2.30 -30.02 7.10
N CYS A 24 3.13 -29.32 7.89
CA CYS A 24 3.06 -27.87 8.05
C CYS A 24 3.26 -27.15 6.70
N LEU A 25 4.28 -27.52 5.93
CA LEU A 25 4.52 -26.98 4.59
C LEU A 25 3.35 -27.26 3.63
N SER A 26 2.75 -28.45 3.67
CA SER A 26 1.59 -28.77 2.80
C SER A 26 0.33 -27.97 3.12
N VAL A 27 0.11 -27.62 4.39
CA VAL A 27 -1.00 -26.77 4.81
C VAL A 27 -0.70 -25.31 4.48
N CYS A 28 0.54 -24.87 4.71
CA CYS A 28 0.99 -23.53 4.35
C CYS A 28 0.94 -23.29 2.84
N THR A 29 1.31 -24.26 2.01
CA THR A 29 1.23 -24.12 0.54
C THR A 29 -0.21 -24.07 0.06
N LYS A 30 -1.13 -24.86 0.64
CA LYS A 30 -2.56 -24.80 0.30
C LYS A 30 -3.24 -23.49 0.72
N MET A 31 -2.83 -22.90 1.86
CA MET A 31 -3.35 -21.59 2.27
C MET A 31 -2.71 -20.44 1.48
N ALA A 32 -1.43 -20.56 1.11
CA ALA A 32 -0.77 -19.57 0.26
C ALA A 32 -1.29 -19.60 -1.19
N SER A 33 -1.62 -20.79 -1.74
CA SER A 33 -2.18 -20.91 -3.09
C SER A 33 -3.64 -20.45 -3.18
N ALA A 34 -4.39 -20.44 -2.08
CA ALA A 34 -5.72 -19.86 -2.05
C ALA A 34 -5.72 -18.31 -2.00
N TRP A 35 -4.55 -17.68 -1.80
CA TRP A 35 -4.44 -16.23 -1.65
C TRP A 35 -3.82 -15.52 -2.84
N TRP A 36 -3.15 -16.22 -3.78
CA TRP A 36 -2.67 -15.63 -5.03
C TRP A 36 -2.53 -16.67 -6.16
N GLU A 37 -3.62 -17.31 -6.58
CA GLU A 37 -3.70 -17.60 -8.01
C GLU A 37 -3.79 -16.24 -8.70
N ASN A 38 -2.78 -15.90 -9.50
CA ASN A 38 -2.77 -14.64 -10.25
C ASN A 38 -4.02 -14.63 -11.15
N ILE A 39 -5.04 -13.91 -10.72
CA ILE A 39 -6.31 -13.77 -11.44
C ILE A 39 -6.07 -13.19 -12.84
N CYS A 40 -5.02 -12.38 -12.99
CA CYS A 40 -4.63 -11.80 -14.26
C CYS A 40 -3.42 -12.51 -14.88
N PHE A 41 -3.35 -12.50 -16.21
CA PHE A 41 -2.19 -13.04 -16.92
C PHE A 41 -0.95 -12.14 -16.75
N PRO A 42 0.28 -12.69 -16.84
CA PRO A 42 1.50 -11.89 -16.84
C PRO A 42 1.45 -10.78 -17.89
N GLY A 43 1.69 -9.53 -17.47
CA GLY A 43 1.60 -8.34 -18.33
C GLY A 43 0.28 -7.57 -18.23
N GLU A 44 -0.70 -8.07 -17.47
CA GLU A 44 -1.92 -7.35 -17.13
C GLU A 44 -1.80 -6.64 -15.78
N VAL A 45 -2.54 -5.55 -15.61
CA VAL A 45 -2.60 -4.77 -14.37
C VAL A 45 -3.82 -5.20 -13.57
N TYR A 46 -3.59 -5.72 -12.36
CA TYR A 46 -4.65 -6.06 -11.40
C TYR A 46 -5.07 -4.83 -10.58
N VAL A 47 -6.38 -4.60 -10.47
CA VAL A 47 -6.96 -3.58 -9.59
C VAL A 47 -8.13 -4.16 -8.80
N GLU A 48 -8.25 -3.79 -7.52
CA GLU A 48 -9.28 -4.30 -6.61
C GLU A 48 -10.00 -3.17 -5.86
N ARG A 49 -11.32 -3.33 -5.64
CA ARG A 49 -12.11 -2.44 -4.80
C ARG A 49 -13.31 -3.14 -4.19
N ASN A 50 -13.54 -2.86 -2.91
CA ASN A 50 -14.72 -3.30 -2.19
C ASN A 50 -15.80 -2.21 -2.16
N PHE A 51 -17.02 -2.54 -2.56
CA PHE A 51 -18.19 -1.67 -2.49
C PHE A 51 -19.12 -2.10 -1.38
N LYS A 52 -19.31 -1.24 -0.37
CA LYS A 52 -20.31 -1.43 0.69
C LYS A 52 -21.70 -1.13 0.15
N ASN A 53 -22.71 -1.87 0.63
CA ASN A 53 -24.12 -1.71 0.27
C ASN A 53 -24.48 -2.03 -1.19
N SER A 54 -23.56 -2.64 -1.95
CA SER A 54 -23.91 -3.26 -3.22
C SER A 54 -24.24 -4.73 -2.99
N THR A 55 -25.16 -5.27 -3.80
CA THR A 55 -25.46 -6.71 -3.87
C THR A 55 -25.36 -7.26 -5.28
N THR A 56 -25.06 -6.41 -6.27
CA THR A 56 -24.93 -6.80 -7.68
C THR A 56 -23.54 -6.50 -8.22
N CYS A 57 -23.10 -7.31 -9.17
CA CYS A 57 -21.80 -7.21 -9.83
C CYS A 57 -21.73 -6.12 -10.90
N ASP A 58 -22.86 -5.51 -11.28
CA ASP A 58 -22.90 -4.45 -12.29
C ASP A 58 -22.04 -3.24 -11.91
N VAL A 59 -21.95 -2.97 -10.60
CA VAL A 59 -21.07 -1.93 -10.05
C VAL A 59 -19.60 -2.24 -10.36
N CYS A 60 -19.19 -3.51 -10.31
CA CYS A 60 -17.83 -3.93 -10.66
C CYS A 60 -17.55 -3.73 -12.14
N THR A 61 -18.46 -4.12 -13.03
CA THR A 61 -18.27 -3.97 -14.48
C THR A 61 -18.04 -2.51 -14.86
N ASN A 62 -18.87 -1.60 -14.37
CA ASN A 62 -18.73 -0.17 -14.65
C ASN A 62 -17.44 0.41 -14.03
N TRP A 63 -17.12 0.00 -12.81
CA TRP A 63 -15.91 0.45 -12.13
C TRP A 63 -14.63 -0.05 -12.83
N CYS A 64 -14.57 -1.34 -13.19
CA CYS A 64 -13.46 -1.94 -13.93
C CYS A 64 -13.23 -1.22 -15.26
N SER A 65 -14.29 -1.00 -16.04
CA SER A 65 -14.21 -0.27 -17.30
C SER A 65 -13.63 1.13 -17.12
N SER A 66 -14.13 1.88 -16.13
CA SER A 66 -13.62 3.22 -15.83
C SER A 66 -12.13 3.20 -15.42
N GLN A 67 -11.71 2.25 -14.59
CA GLN A 67 -10.30 2.15 -14.17
C GLN A 67 -9.39 1.75 -15.33
N CYS A 68 -9.74 0.72 -16.11
CA CYS A 68 -8.92 0.30 -17.24
C CYS A 68 -8.82 1.42 -18.29
N SER A 69 -9.92 2.12 -18.59
CA SER A 69 -9.89 3.26 -19.52
C SER A 69 -9.01 4.41 -19.03
N SER A 70 -8.95 4.66 -17.72
CA SER A 70 -8.06 5.69 -17.14
C SER A 70 -6.57 5.36 -17.34
N MET A 71 -6.24 4.08 -17.47
CA MET A 71 -4.89 3.59 -17.76
C MET A 71 -4.66 3.38 -19.28
N GLN A 72 -5.55 3.89 -20.13
CA GLN A 72 -5.54 3.67 -21.58
C GLN A 72 -5.62 2.18 -21.97
N GLY A 73 -6.14 1.33 -21.09
CA GLY A 73 -6.31 -0.11 -21.31
C GLY A 73 -7.77 -0.53 -21.47
N SER A 74 -7.96 -1.81 -21.75
CA SER A 74 -9.26 -2.48 -21.80
C SER A 74 -9.40 -3.52 -20.69
N VAL A 75 -10.62 -3.71 -20.17
CA VAL A 75 -10.92 -4.80 -19.24
C VAL A 75 -10.76 -6.13 -19.97
N VAL A 76 -9.91 -7.02 -19.45
CA VAL A 76 -9.78 -8.39 -19.92
C VAL A 76 -10.69 -9.32 -19.14
N ASP A 77 -10.67 -9.17 -17.82
CA ASP A 77 -11.47 -9.97 -16.90
C ASP A 77 -11.92 -9.12 -15.71
N ASN A 78 -13.08 -9.43 -15.15
CA ASN A 78 -13.69 -8.69 -14.05
C ASN A 78 -14.41 -9.58 -13.03
N PRO A 79 -13.72 -10.56 -12.41
CA PRO A 79 -14.32 -11.41 -11.41
C PRO A 79 -14.93 -10.60 -10.27
N CYS A 80 -16.15 -10.99 -9.92
CA CYS A 80 -16.94 -10.34 -8.89
C CYS A 80 -17.33 -11.37 -7.83
N ALA A 81 -17.01 -11.06 -6.57
CA ALA A 81 -17.40 -11.87 -5.43
C ALA A 81 -18.38 -11.11 -4.53
N VAL A 82 -19.58 -11.65 -4.36
CA VAL A 82 -20.61 -11.07 -3.48
C VAL A 82 -20.55 -11.75 -2.11
N SER A 83 -20.34 -10.97 -1.06
CA SER A 83 -20.39 -11.47 0.32
C SER A 83 -21.75 -11.15 0.96
N TYR A 84 -22.63 -12.14 1.07
CA TYR A 84 -23.97 -11.97 1.64
C TYR A 84 -23.94 -11.62 3.13
N SER A 85 -22.95 -12.14 3.88
CA SER A 85 -22.84 -11.91 5.33
C SER A 85 -22.56 -10.45 5.69
N TYR A 86 -21.89 -9.71 4.79
CA TYR A 86 -21.40 -8.36 5.08
C TYR A 86 -21.92 -7.30 4.10
N ARG A 87 -22.79 -7.68 3.15
CA ARG A 87 -23.36 -6.80 2.11
C ARG A 87 -22.31 -5.92 1.42
N PHE A 88 -21.19 -6.52 1.06
CA PHE A 88 -20.22 -5.89 0.17
C PHE A 88 -19.96 -6.77 -1.06
N VAL A 89 -19.62 -6.09 -2.14
CA VAL A 89 -19.16 -6.71 -3.38
C VAL A 89 -17.68 -6.41 -3.52
N ASN A 90 -16.87 -7.45 -3.70
CA ASN A 90 -15.46 -7.32 -4.02
C ASN A 90 -15.30 -7.39 -5.54
N CYS A 91 -14.81 -6.30 -6.12
CA CYS A 91 -14.53 -6.17 -7.54
C CYS A 91 -13.04 -6.35 -7.79
N GLN A 92 -12.70 -7.32 -8.61
CA GLN A 92 -11.34 -7.61 -9.03
C GLN A 92 -11.30 -7.45 -10.55
N CYS A 93 -10.39 -6.61 -11.07
CA CYS A 93 -10.31 -6.34 -12.50
C CYS A 93 -8.90 -6.57 -13.02
N CYS A 94 -8.82 -7.20 -14.18
CA CYS A 94 -7.60 -7.34 -14.97
C CYS A 94 -7.67 -6.38 -16.16
N CYS A 95 -6.78 -5.40 -16.19
CA CYS A 95 -6.68 -4.43 -17.28
C CYS A 95 -5.48 -4.78 -18.17
N ARG A 96 -5.71 -4.88 -19.48
CA ARG A 96 -4.63 -4.93 -20.46
C ARG A 96 -4.41 -3.54 -21.02
N VAL A 97 -3.28 -2.95 -20.65
CA VAL A 97 -2.80 -1.73 -21.29
C VAL A 97 -2.15 -2.17 -22.60
N PRO A 98 -2.50 -1.59 -23.76
CA PRO A 98 -1.76 -1.85 -24.98
C PRO A 98 -0.31 -1.54 -24.68
N SER A 99 0.55 -2.56 -24.76
CA SER A 99 1.99 -2.38 -24.65
C SER A 99 2.33 -1.22 -25.55
N SER A 100 2.93 -0.16 -25.00
CA SER A 100 3.41 0.96 -25.80
C SER A 100 4.03 0.38 -27.06
N PRO A 101 3.66 0.85 -28.27
CA PRO A 101 4.24 0.32 -29.50
C PRO A 101 5.75 0.23 -29.26
N PRO A 102 6.39 -0.93 -29.52
CA PRO A 102 7.81 -1.11 -29.24
C PRO A 102 8.50 0.13 -29.76
N LEU A 103 9.21 0.84 -28.88
CA LEU A 103 9.92 2.08 -29.21
C LEU A 103 10.72 1.77 -30.48
N SER A 104 10.18 2.17 -31.64
CA SER A 104 10.85 2.02 -32.91
C SER A 104 12.16 2.71 -32.70
N ASN A 105 13.27 1.95 -32.79
CA ASN A 105 14.62 2.48 -32.62
C ASN A 105 14.67 3.86 -33.28
N PRO A 106 15.11 4.91 -32.57
CA PRO A 106 15.22 6.23 -33.18
C PRO A 106 15.98 6.05 -34.50
N PRO A 107 15.47 6.55 -35.63
CA PRO A 107 16.17 6.43 -36.89
C PRO A 107 17.59 6.96 -36.68
N PRO A 108 18.62 6.26 -37.20
CA PRO A 108 20.01 6.68 -37.03
C PRO A 108 20.11 8.17 -37.39
N PRO A 109 20.83 8.97 -36.59
CA PRO A 109 20.96 10.39 -36.83
C PRO A 109 21.45 10.57 -38.27
N LYS A 110 20.62 11.21 -39.10
CA LYS A 110 21.03 11.60 -40.44
C LYS A 110 22.26 12.50 -40.26
N PRO A 111 23.35 12.28 -41.02
CA PRO A 111 24.46 13.23 -41.03
C PRO A 111 23.93 14.54 -41.60
N ASP A 112 23.66 15.51 -40.73
CA ASP A 112 23.34 16.87 -41.15
C ASP A 112 24.60 17.48 -41.75
N ASN A 113 24.55 17.65 -43.07
CA ASN A 113 25.46 18.50 -43.82
C ASN A 113 25.35 19.92 -43.28
N PHE A 114 26.37 20.34 -42.54
CA PHE A 114 26.66 21.73 -42.23
C PHE A 114 26.89 22.48 -43.55
N ILE A 115 25.86 23.17 -44.03
CA ILE A 115 26.02 24.30 -44.95
C ILE A 115 25.89 25.54 -44.08
N ALA A 116 27.04 26.17 -43.82
CA ALA A 116 27.09 27.52 -43.31
C ALA A 116 26.60 28.45 -44.43
N ASP A 117 25.41 29.02 -44.26
CA ASP A 117 25.09 30.26 -44.93
C ASP A 117 24.50 31.24 -43.92
N ASN A 118 25.02 32.44 -44.02
CA ASN A 118 24.99 33.51 -43.06
C ASN A 118 24.20 34.61 -43.72
N ASP A 119 22.92 34.80 -43.37
CA ASP A 119 22.36 36.15 -43.26
C ASP A 119 20.94 36.16 -42.64
N LEU A 120 20.80 37.03 -41.63
CA LEU A 120 19.62 37.77 -41.14
C LEU A 120 18.22 37.12 -41.25
N ASN A 121 17.56 36.92 -40.09
CA ASN A 121 16.35 37.66 -39.67
C ASN A 121 15.50 36.88 -38.64
N ILE A 122 15.49 37.38 -37.39
CA ILE A 122 14.44 37.32 -36.34
C ILE A 122 13.59 36.03 -36.22
N SER A 123 13.79 35.26 -35.14
CA SER A 123 12.74 34.95 -34.16
C SER A 123 13.29 34.12 -33.00
N THR A 124 12.90 34.50 -31.78
CA THR A 124 13.10 33.82 -30.50
C THR A 124 13.09 32.29 -30.59
N ASN A 125 14.21 31.65 -30.27
CA ASN A 125 14.21 30.22 -29.96
C ASN A 125 15.25 29.88 -28.87
N TYR A 126 14.80 29.03 -27.96
CA TYR A 126 15.48 28.58 -26.76
C TYR A 126 16.84 27.91 -27.09
N THR A 127 17.93 28.53 -26.65
CA THR A 127 19.26 27.94 -26.59
C THR A 127 19.44 27.21 -25.26
N TRP A 128 19.47 25.89 -25.31
CA TRP A 128 19.93 25.07 -24.19
C TRP A 128 21.45 25.18 -24.14
N LEU A 129 21.98 25.84 -23.10
CA LEU A 129 23.40 25.79 -22.79
C LEU A 129 23.72 24.40 -22.22
N GLU A 130 24.40 23.55 -23.01
CA GLU A 130 25.18 22.46 -22.45
C GLU A 130 26.37 23.07 -21.67
N GLN A 131 26.17 23.26 -20.37
CA GLN A 131 27.29 23.52 -19.46
C GLN A 131 28.08 22.22 -19.27
N CYS A 132 29.11 22.06 -20.08
CA CYS A 132 30.21 21.13 -19.81
C CYS A 132 30.89 21.51 -18.49
N CYS A 133 30.54 20.80 -17.41
CA CYS A 133 31.21 20.91 -16.12
C CYS A 133 32.55 20.16 -16.15
N CYS A 134 33.66 20.89 -16.22
CA CYS A 134 34.98 20.37 -15.87
C CYS A 134 35.04 20.13 -14.36
N VAL A 135 34.74 18.90 -13.91
CA VAL A 135 34.88 18.51 -12.50
C VAL A 135 36.33 18.09 -12.25
N THR A 136 37.02 18.86 -11.41
CA THR A 136 38.32 18.51 -10.83
C THR A 136 38.25 17.16 -10.11
N PRO A 137 39.23 16.25 -10.30
CA PRO A 137 39.18 14.92 -9.71
C PRO A 137 39.15 15.00 -8.18
N SER A 138 38.10 14.46 -7.57
CA SER A 138 38.01 14.33 -6.12
C SER A 138 39.07 13.35 -5.59
N PRO A 139 39.62 13.62 -4.39
CA PRO A 139 40.59 12.75 -3.76
C PRO A 139 40.01 11.34 -3.54
N PRO A 140 40.86 10.30 -3.51
CA PRO A 140 40.42 8.92 -3.31
C PRO A 140 39.66 8.81 -1.98
N PRO A 141 38.55 8.03 -1.96
CA PRO A 141 37.78 7.82 -0.74
C PRO A 141 38.65 7.17 0.34
N PRO A 142 38.46 7.54 1.63
CA PRO A 142 39.17 6.90 2.72
C PRO A 142 38.86 5.40 2.78
N SER A 143 39.87 4.59 3.12
CA SER A 143 39.71 3.13 3.28
C SER A 143 38.53 2.81 4.20
N PRO A 144 37.74 1.77 3.89
CA PRO A 144 36.60 1.37 4.70
C PRO A 144 37.05 1.00 6.11
N SER A 145 36.37 1.55 7.12
CA SER A 145 36.56 1.18 8.51
C SER A 145 36.28 -0.33 8.70
N PRO A 146 37.03 -1.02 9.58
CA PRO A 146 36.79 -2.42 9.88
C PRO A 146 35.35 -2.64 10.38
N PRO A 147 34.74 -3.79 10.07
CA PRO A 147 33.39 -4.10 10.53
C PRO A 147 33.32 -4.11 12.06
N PRO A 148 32.23 -3.61 12.67
CA PRO A 148 32.05 -3.67 14.11
C PRO A 148 31.98 -5.13 14.58
N PRO A 149 32.44 -5.44 15.81
CA PRO A 149 32.33 -6.76 16.37
C PRO A 149 30.86 -7.20 16.47
N PRO A 150 30.57 -8.51 16.33
CA PRO A 150 29.21 -9.02 16.45
C PRO A 150 28.62 -8.71 17.84
N PRO A 151 27.31 -8.41 17.92
CA PRO A 151 26.66 -8.15 19.19
C PRO A 151 26.68 -9.41 20.09
N PRO A 152 26.72 -9.23 21.43
CA PRO A 152 26.64 -10.36 22.35
C PRO A 152 25.30 -11.11 22.19
N PRO A 153 25.27 -12.43 22.42
CA PRO A 153 24.03 -13.20 22.35
C PRO A 153 23.00 -12.67 23.36
N PRO A 154 21.69 -12.69 23.02
CA PRO A 154 20.65 -12.24 23.92
C PRO A 154 20.61 -13.10 25.18
N SER A 155 20.43 -12.45 26.34
CA SER A 155 20.23 -13.12 27.61
C SER A 155 19.00 -14.03 27.58
N PRO A 156 19.04 -15.19 28.25
CA PRO A 156 17.87 -16.08 28.32
C PRO A 156 16.68 -15.36 28.98
N PRO A 157 15.44 -15.64 28.52
CA PRO A 157 14.25 -15.06 29.13
C PRO A 157 14.11 -15.50 30.60
N PRO A 158 13.58 -14.63 31.48
CA PRO A 158 13.32 -14.98 32.87
C PRO A 158 12.28 -16.13 32.96
N PRO A 159 12.36 -16.98 34.00
CA PRO A 159 11.38 -18.03 34.21
C PRO A 159 9.97 -17.46 34.40
N PRO A 160 8.92 -18.15 33.93
CA PRO A 160 7.55 -17.69 34.12
C PRO A 160 7.19 -17.65 35.61
N PRO A 161 6.35 -16.67 36.03
CA PRO A 161 5.88 -16.58 37.40
C PRO A 161 5.01 -17.81 37.77
N PRO A 162 4.99 -18.20 39.06
CA PRO A 162 4.14 -19.30 39.53
C PRO A 162 2.66 -18.98 39.29
N SER A 163 1.89 -19.99 38.89
CA SER A 163 0.45 -19.87 38.65
C SER A 163 -0.28 -19.46 39.95
N PRO A 164 -1.28 -18.56 39.88
CA PRO A 164 -2.06 -18.17 41.04
C PRO A 164 -2.90 -19.33 41.57
N PRO A 165 -3.18 -19.38 42.88
CA PRO A 165 -4.05 -20.39 43.47
C PRO A 165 -5.48 -20.28 42.93
N PRO A 166 -6.21 -21.41 42.83
CA PRO A 166 -7.59 -21.41 42.37
C PRO A 166 -8.49 -20.60 43.32
N PRO A 167 -9.47 -19.85 42.80
CA PRO A 167 -10.41 -19.10 43.62
C PRO A 167 -11.31 -20.05 44.44
N SER A 168 -11.57 -19.67 45.70
CA SER A 168 -12.52 -20.38 46.57
C SER A 168 -13.93 -20.38 45.97
N PRO A 169 -14.69 -21.48 46.13
CA PRO A 169 -16.06 -21.57 45.65
C PRO A 169 -16.96 -20.54 46.34
N SER A 170 -17.79 -19.86 45.54
CA SER A 170 -18.79 -18.91 46.04
C SER A 170 -19.91 -19.62 46.81
N PRO A 171 -20.46 -18.99 47.86
CA PRO A 171 -21.60 -19.54 48.61
C PRO A 171 -22.88 -19.58 47.75
N PRO A 172 -23.80 -20.52 48.04
CA PRO A 172 -25.06 -20.62 47.31
C PRO A 172 -25.96 -19.40 47.60
N PRO A 173 -26.71 -18.91 46.59
CA PRO A 173 -27.62 -17.79 46.76
C PRO A 173 -28.84 -18.17 47.61
N PRO A 174 -29.37 -17.23 48.43
CA PRO A 174 -30.61 -17.44 49.17
C PRO A 174 -31.82 -17.53 48.23
N THR A 175 -32.77 -18.39 48.57
CA THR A 175 -34.03 -18.58 47.84
C THR A 175 -34.93 -17.34 47.95
N PRO A 176 -35.43 -16.78 46.82
CA PRO A 176 -36.33 -15.64 46.85
C PRO A 176 -37.75 -16.00 47.29
N SER A 177 -38.35 -15.17 48.14
CA SER A 177 -39.77 -15.23 48.53
C SER A 177 -40.68 -14.84 47.36
N PRO A 178 -41.88 -15.44 47.24
CA PRO A 178 -42.81 -15.13 46.16
C PRO A 178 -43.42 -13.72 46.28
N PRO A 179 -43.55 -12.97 45.17
CA PRO A 179 -44.17 -11.65 45.19
C PRO A 179 -45.71 -11.75 45.26
N PRO A 180 -46.38 -10.78 45.91
CA PRO A 180 -47.84 -10.70 45.92
C PRO A 180 -48.40 -10.36 44.53
N PRO A 181 -49.66 -10.74 44.24
CA PRO A 181 -50.28 -10.49 42.94
C PRO A 181 -50.53 -8.99 42.72
N PRO A 182 -50.27 -8.46 41.51
CA PRO A 182 -50.52 -7.06 41.20
C PRO A 182 -52.01 -6.75 41.06
N SER A 183 -52.42 -5.61 41.60
CA SER A 183 -53.75 -5.04 41.43
C SER A 183 -53.97 -4.59 39.97
N PRO A 184 -55.16 -4.73 39.39
CA PRO A 184 -55.42 -4.35 37.99
C PRO A 184 -55.22 -2.85 37.78
N SER A 185 -54.38 -2.49 36.80
CA SER A 185 -54.14 -1.11 36.41
C SER A 185 -55.38 -0.50 35.72
N PRO A 186 -55.70 0.77 35.98
CA PRO A 186 -56.76 1.48 35.26
C PRO A 186 -56.40 1.62 33.78
N PRO A 187 -57.41 1.69 32.89
CA PRO A 187 -57.17 1.91 31.46
C PRO A 187 -56.48 3.27 31.25
N PRO A 188 -55.47 3.33 30.37
CA PRO A 188 -54.76 4.57 30.10
C PRO A 188 -55.70 5.59 29.43
N PRO A 189 -55.57 6.90 29.77
CA PRO A 189 -56.31 7.95 29.11
C PRO A 189 -55.97 7.97 27.61
N SER A 190 -56.97 8.26 26.78
CA SER A 190 -56.81 8.37 25.33
C SER A 190 -55.76 9.44 24.98
N PRO A 191 -54.85 9.17 24.03
CA PRO A 191 -53.82 10.13 23.65
C PRO A 191 -54.46 11.39 23.04
N PRO A 192 -53.90 12.58 23.32
CA PRO A 192 -54.34 13.80 22.66
C PRO A 192 -54.10 13.72 21.14
N PRO A 193 -54.94 14.38 20.34
CA PRO A 193 -54.75 14.43 18.89
C PRO A 193 -53.37 15.01 18.55
N PRO A 194 -52.69 14.49 17.52
CA PRO A 194 -51.38 14.98 17.12
C PRO A 194 -51.46 16.45 16.69
N SER A 195 -50.53 17.26 17.21
CA SER A 195 -50.38 18.66 16.80
C SER A 195 -50.13 18.76 15.29
N PRO A 196 -50.66 19.79 14.61
CA PRO A 196 -50.37 20.01 13.20
C PRO A 196 -48.86 20.17 12.98
N PRO A 197 -48.33 19.69 11.84
CA PRO A 197 -46.93 19.85 11.51
C PRO A 197 -46.57 21.34 11.42
N PRO A 198 -45.36 21.74 11.88
CA PRO A 198 -44.90 23.11 11.76
C PRO A 198 -44.78 23.50 10.27
N PRO A 199 -44.99 24.78 9.94
CA PRO A 199 -44.77 25.27 8.58
C PRO A 199 -43.32 25.04 8.14
N PRO A 200 -43.08 24.76 6.85
CA PRO A 200 -41.73 24.55 6.34
C PRO A 200 -40.88 25.81 6.58
N PRO A 201 -39.60 25.66 6.94
CA PRO A 201 -38.70 26.80 7.10
C PRO A 201 -38.58 27.55 5.76
N SER A 202 -38.62 28.88 5.84
CA SER A 202 -38.40 29.76 4.69
C SER A 202 -37.03 29.45 4.06
N PRO A 203 -36.91 29.37 2.73
CA PRO A 203 -35.63 29.07 2.07
C PRO A 203 -34.57 30.10 2.49
N SER A 204 -33.44 29.60 2.99
CA SER A 204 -32.30 30.46 3.32
C SER A 204 -31.81 31.20 2.07
N PRO A 205 -31.44 32.48 2.19
CA PRO A 205 -30.86 33.23 1.08
C PRO A 205 -29.58 32.54 0.57
N PRO A 206 -29.29 32.64 -0.74
CA PRO A 206 -28.07 32.08 -1.30
C PRO A 206 -26.85 32.71 -0.61
N PRO A 207 -25.81 31.91 -0.28
CA PRO A 207 -24.61 32.44 0.33
C PRO A 207 -23.93 33.45 -0.61
N PRO A 208 -23.27 34.48 -0.05
CA PRO A 208 -22.51 35.43 -0.86
C PRO A 208 -21.41 34.71 -1.66
N PRO A 209 -21.08 35.19 -2.87
CA PRO A 209 -20.01 34.61 -3.68
C PRO A 209 -18.72 34.63 -2.88
N THR A 210 -18.13 33.45 -2.70
CA THR A 210 -16.85 33.30 -2.00
C THR A 210 -15.78 34.07 -2.78
N PRO A 211 -14.97 34.92 -2.13
CA PRO A 211 -13.84 35.58 -2.78
C PRO A 211 -12.98 34.52 -3.47
N LEU A 212 -12.72 34.71 -4.77
CA LEU A 212 -11.82 33.85 -5.54
C LEU A 212 -10.45 33.88 -4.86
N LEU A 213 -10.09 32.78 -4.21
CA LEU A 213 -8.74 32.61 -3.68
C LEU A 213 -7.76 32.68 -4.87
N PRO A 214 -6.58 33.29 -4.67
CA PRO A 214 -5.55 33.29 -5.68
C PRO A 214 -5.23 31.83 -6.08
N PRO A 215 -4.93 31.56 -7.36
CA PRO A 215 -4.59 30.23 -7.80
C PRO A 215 -3.46 29.67 -6.93
N PRO A 216 -3.57 28.42 -6.45
CA PRO A 216 -2.49 27.83 -5.67
C PRO A 216 -1.19 27.89 -6.48
N PRO A 217 -0.05 28.18 -5.85
CA PRO A 217 1.23 28.18 -6.54
C PRO A 217 1.42 26.85 -7.25
N PRO A 218 2.02 26.83 -8.46
CA PRO A 218 2.28 25.59 -9.18
C PRO A 218 3.04 24.62 -8.26
N PRO A 219 2.70 23.32 -8.28
CA PRO A 219 3.32 22.35 -7.38
C PRO A 219 4.83 22.40 -7.57
N SER A 220 5.55 22.81 -6.51
CA SER A 220 7.01 22.74 -6.51
C SER A 220 7.40 21.29 -6.73
N ASN A 221 8.05 21.01 -7.87
CA ASN A 221 8.61 19.70 -8.15
C ASN A 221 9.56 19.34 -7.00
N ILE A 222 9.22 18.27 -6.27
CA ILE A 222 9.97 17.83 -5.08
C ILE A 222 11.35 17.29 -5.49
N CYS A 223 11.43 16.75 -6.70
CA CYS A 223 12.65 16.27 -7.31
C CYS A 223 13.31 17.41 -8.08
N GLN A 224 14.62 17.60 -7.90
CA GLN A 224 15.40 18.44 -8.81
C GLN A 224 15.44 17.76 -10.18
N SER A 225 15.63 18.52 -11.26
CA SER A 225 15.66 18.02 -12.64
C SER A 225 16.75 16.97 -12.91
N SER A 226 17.64 16.71 -11.95
CA SER A 226 18.67 15.67 -11.96
C SER A 226 18.28 14.36 -11.24
N SER A 227 17.13 14.31 -10.56
CA SER A 227 16.68 13.08 -9.90
C SER A 227 16.26 12.04 -10.95
N ALA A 228 16.70 10.80 -10.76
CA ALA A 228 16.55 9.77 -11.79
C ALA A 228 15.09 9.35 -11.96
N GLN A 229 14.33 9.19 -10.87
CA GLN A 229 12.97 8.61 -10.91
C GLN A 229 12.08 9.12 -9.76
N TYR A 230 10.79 9.37 -10.10
CA TYR A 230 9.71 9.77 -9.17
C TYR A 230 8.73 8.61 -8.99
N PHE A 231 8.37 8.31 -7.74
CA PHE A 231 7.41 7.26 -7.41
C PHE A 231 6.30 7.74 -6.49
N LYS A 232 5.11 7.17 -6.67
CA LYS A 232 3.92 7.49 -5.90
C LYS A 232 3.36 6.24 -5.22
N LEU A 233 3.39 6.21 -3.88
CA LEU A 233 2.93 5.08 -3.07
C LEU A 233 1.74 5.49 -2.22
N ARG A 234 0.85 4.54 -1.93
CA ARG A 234 -0.22 4.73 -0.93
C ARG A 234 0.14 3.96 0.33
N GLY A 235 0.10 4.63 1.48
CA GLY A 235 0.36 4.03 2.78
C GLY A 235 0.27 5.07 3.89
N PRO A 236 0.37 4.67 5.17
CA PRO A 236 0.51 5.62 6.25
C PRO A 236 1.86 6.37 6.12
N CYS A 237 1.90 7.64 6.54
CA CYS A 237 3.14 8.43 6.44
C CYS A 237 4.31 7.85 7.25
N SER A 238 4.03 7.05 8.29
CA SER A 238 5.05 6.33 9.08
C SER A 238 5.91 5.41 8.20
N ASP A 239 5.32 4.83 7.17
CA ASP A 239 5.96 3.79 6.35
C ASP A 239 6.56 4.37 5.07
N CYS A 240 6.28 5.65 4.81
CA CYS A 240 6.69 6.38 3.62
C CYS A 240 8.20 6.33 3.39
N GLN A 241 8.96 6.62 4.45
CA GLN A 241 10.42 6.64 4.40
C GLN A 241 10.99 5.25 4.14
N VAL A 242 10.44 4.21 4.78
CA VAL A 242 10.90 2.82 4.63
C VAL A 242 10.61 2.33 3.22
N ASN A 243 9.41 2.60 2.69
CA ASN A 243 9.01 2.20 1.35
C ASN A 243 9.81 2.95 0.27
N CYS A 244 10.00 4.26 0.39
CA CYS A 244 10.87 5.02 -0.51
C CYS A 244 12.29 4.45 -0.50
N LYS A 245 12.83 4.12 0.68
CA LYS A 245 14.18 3.55 0.82
C LYS A 245 14.30 2.19 0.14
N SER A 246 13.30 1.32 0.32
CA SER A 246 13.27 0.00 -0.32
C SER A 246 13.24 0.12 -1.85
N ILE A 247 12.39 0.99 -2.39
CA ILE A 247 12.26 1.17 -3.84
C ILE A 247 13.52 1.78 -4.44
N CYS A 248 14.04 2.87 -3.87
CA CYS A 248 15.27 3.47 -4.39
C CYS A 248 16.45 2.48 -4.33
N SER A 249 16.54 1.68 -3.26
CA SER A 249 17.58 0.64 -3.15
C SER A 249 17.43 -0.45 -4.21
N GLY A 250 16.20 -0.85 -4.55
CA GLY A 250 15.92 -1.79 -5.63
C GLY A 250 16.33 -1.29 -7.02
N LEU A 251 16.40 0.03 -7.19
CA LEU A 251 16.86 0.70 -8.41
C LEU A 251 18.37 1.00 -8.40
N GLY A 252 19.10 0.54 -7.37
CA GLY A 252 20.51 0.86 -7.17
C GLY A 252 20.77 2.31 -6.74
N GLY A 253 19.73 3.05 -6.35
CA GLY A 253 19.81 4.43 -5.89
C GLY A 253 19.61 4.60 -4.38
N SER A 254 19.63 5.85 -3.94
CA SER A 254 19.30 6.25 -2.57
C SER A 254 18.18 7.29 -2.55
N VAL A 255 17.44 7.40 -1.45
CA VAL A 255 16.39 8.41 -1.30
C VAL A 255 17.03 9.76 -1.07
N GLU A 256 16.79 10.70 -1.96
CA GLU A 256 17.25 12.09 -1.82
C GLU A 256 16.24 12.92 -1.04
N ARG A 257 14.97 12.84 -1.44
CA ARG A 257 13.83 13.50 -0.80
C ARG A 257 12.60 12.63 -0.86
N PHE A 258 11.74 12.77 0.14
CA PHE A 258 10.39 12.23 0.10
C PHE A 258 9.41 13.25 0.67
N LYS A 259 8.18 13.22 0.18
CA LYS A 259 7.06 14.00 0.72
C LYS A 259 5.91 13.06 1.01
N CYS A 260 5.34 13.18 2.20
CA CYS A 260 4.08 12.54 2.51
C CYS A 260 2.96 13.58 2.53
N THR A 261 1.93 13.35 1.72
CA THR A 261 0.72 14.17 1.70
C THR A 261 -0.42 13.35 2.28
N SER A 262 -0.81 13.64 3.52
CA SER A 262 -2.02 13.07 4.11
C SER A 262 -3.23 13.52 3.30
N GLY A 263 -4.09 12.59 2.89
CA GLY A 263 -5.31 12.94 2.19
C GLY A 263 -6.17 13.87 3.05
N LEU A 264 -6.72 14.94 2.44
CA LEU A 264 -7.60 15.91 3.11
C LEU A 264 -8.92 15.30 3.61
N LEU A 265 -9.20 14.04 3.27
CA LEU A 265 -10.39 13.33 3.72
C LEU A 265 -10.03 12.45 4.92
N PRO A 266 -10.54 12.76 6.14
CA PRO A 266 -10.23 12.02 7.36
C PRO A 266 -10.69 10.55 7.35
N ILE A 267 -11.48 10.15 6.34
CA ILE A 267 -12.01 8.80 6.14
C ILE A 267 -11.12 7.89 5.28
N LEU A 268 -10.06 8.43 4.67
CA LEU A 268 -9.09 7.65 3.89
C LEU A 268 -7.73 7.74 4.58
N SER A 269 -7.43 6.79 5.47
CA SER A 269 -6.15 6.68 6.19
C SER A 269 -4.92 6.42 5.29
N SER A 270 -5.09 6.49 3.96
CA SER A 270 -4.03 6.36 2.98
C SER A 270 -3.42 7.74 2.72
N ALA A 271 -2.19 7.93 3.18
CA ALA A 271 -1.36 9.05 2.75
C ALA A 271 -0.70 8.72 1.40
N LEU A 272 -0.33 9.78 0.70
CA LEU A 272 0.31 9.73 -0.59
C LEU A 272 1.80 10.02 -0.40
N CYS A 273 2.64 9.05 -0.76
CA CYS A 273 4.08 9.11 -0.62
C CYS A 273 4.72 9.39 -1.96
N GLU A 274 5.45 10.50 -2.06
CA GLU A 274 6.21 10.90 -3.24
C GLU A 274 7.69 10.73 -2.92
N CYS A 275 8.40 9.88 -3.67
CA CYS A 275 9.81 9.57 -3.46
C CYS A 275 10.66 10.08 -4.62
N CYS A 276 11.79 10.72 -4.34
CA CYS A 276 12.82 11.07 -5.32
C CYS A 276 14.07 10.20 -5.06
N CYS A 277 14.43 9.38 -6.04
CA CYS A 277 15.63 8.54 -5.97
C CYS A 277 16.79 9.17 -6.76
N THR A 278 17.99 9.12 -6.19
CA THR A 278 19.24 9.44 -6.88
C THR A 278 20.00 8.16 -7.18
N THR A 279 20.32 7.92 -8.45
CA THR A 279 21.23 6.86 -8.84
C THR A 279 22.67 7.34 -8.67
N PRO A 280 23.56 6.54 -8.08
CA PRO A 280 24.98 6.86 -8.11
C PRO A 280 25.44 6.96 -9.56
N PRO A 281 26.34 7.90 -9.90
CA PRO A 281 26.92 7.94 -11.22
C PRO A 281 27.59 6.59 -11.54
N PRO A 282 27.52 6.11 -12.79
CA PRO A 282 28.17 4.86 -13.17
C PRO A 282 29.65 4.92 -12.80
N PRO A 283 30.26 3.79 -12.40
CA PRO A 283 31.67 3.77 -12.06
C PRO A 283 32.50 4.28 -13.26
N PRO A 284 33.42 5.23 -13.05
CA PRO A 284 34.23 5.77 -14.13
C PRO A 284 35.10 4.65 -14.72
N GLY A 285 34.85 4.26 -15.96
CA GLY A 285 35.63 3.23 -16.66
C GLY A 285 34.85 2.21 -17.49
N ILE A 286 33.51 2.27 -17.52
CA ILE A 286 32.73 1.50 -18.50
C ILE A 286 32.44 2.44 -19.68
N PRO A 287 33.15 2.33 -20.82
CA PRO A 287 32.79 3.06 -22.03
C PRO A 287 31.36 2.65 -22.43
N THR A 288 30.54 3.65 -22.73
CA THR A 288 29.15 3.49 -23.20
C THR A 288 29.12 3.24 -24.69
#